data_AF-A0AB38EQ49-F1
#
_entry.id   AF-A0AB38EQ49-F1
#
_cell.length_a   1.000
_cell.length_b   1.000
_cell.length_c   1.000
_cell.angle_alpha   90.00
_cell.angle_beta   90.00
_cell.angle_gamma   90.00
#
_symmetry.space_group_name_H-M   'P 1'
#
loop_
_entity.id
_entity.type
_entity.pdbx_description
1 polymer ?
#
loop_
_entity_poly.entity_id
_entity_poly.type
_entity_poly.pdbx_seq_one_letter_code
_entity_poly.pdbx_strand_id
1 'polypeptide(L)'
;MKAHLEGMQILSAKDLAMADPWMLRKTFSVVIEKTARELAGTACLELDEVEPPRQEICCSRMFGKRLTELGPIKEAVATYMMRASEKLRAQGSVCKKIRVSIRTGMFNPDEAKYANGALVHSNLPVAIAPIRGLSAAFHVAGHRPQMHGRLAI
;
A
#
# COMPACT_ATOMS: atom_id res chain seq x y z
N MET A 1 -0.68 12.51 14.91
CA MET A 1 0.68 12.48 15.47
C MET A 1 1.10 13.83 16.03
N LYS A 2 1.30 14.88 15.20
CA LYS A 2 1.68 16.25 15.64
C LYS A 2 0.87 16.74 16.85
N ALA A 3 -0.46 16.74 16.75
CA ALA A 3 -1.38 17.16 17.83
C ALA A 3 -1.23 16.39 19.17
N HIS A 4 -0.77 15.14 19.16
CA HIS A 4 -0.50 14.41 20.42
C HIS A 4 0.83 14.79 21.05
N LEU A 5 1.87 15.09 20.25
CA LEU A 5 3.16 15.58 20.75
C LEU A 5 3.03 17.01 21.27
N GLU A 6 2.29 17.87 20.56
CA GLU A 6 1.95 19.24 20.98
C GLU A 6 1.18 19.24 22.32
N GLY A 7 0.24 18.30 22.51
CA GLY A 7 -0.45 18.09 23.79
C GLY A 7 0.44 17.66 24.95
N MET A 8 1.65 17.18 24.67
CA MET A 8 2.67 16.79 25.67
C MET A 8 3.81 17.83 25.78
N GLN A 9 3.64 19.02 25.20
CA GLN A 9 4.66 20.08 25.13
C GLN A 9 5.94 19.68 24.37
N ILE A 10 5.89 18.63 23.54
CA ILE A 10 6.99 18.23 22.66
C ILE A 10 6.82 18.99 21.34
N LEU A 11 7.44 20.17 21.26
CA LEU A 11 7.28 21.12 20.15
C LEU A 11 8.47 21.11 19.17
N SER A 12 9.65 20.65 19.61
CA SER A 12 10.88 20.59 18.84
C SER A 12 11.54 19.21 18.90
N ALA A 13 12.50 18.97 17.99
CA ALA A 13 13.33 17.76 18.02
C ALA A 13 14.18 17.66 19.31
N LYS A 14 14.54 18.80 19.91
CA LYS A 14 15.25 18.85 21.20
C LYS A 14 14.37 18.34 22.34
N ASP A 15 13.11 18.76 22.38
CA ASP A 15 12.15 18.31 23.40
C ASP A 15 11.89 16.81 23.26
N LEU A 16 11.81 16.31 22.03
CA LEU A 16 11.68 14.88 21.74
C LEU A 16 12.91 14.08 22.21
N ALA A 17 14.12 14.61 22.02
CA ALA A 17 15.37 13.99 22.49
C ALA A 17 15.48 13.96 24.04
N MET A 18 14.83 14.90 24.72
CA MET A 18 14.83 15.02 26.18
C MET A 18 13.65 14.29 26.86
N ALA A 19 12.64 13.84 26.10
CA ALA A 19 11.49 13.13 26.62
C ALA A 19 11.84 11.66 26.97
N ASP A 20 11.20 11.11 28.02
CA ASP A 20 11.45 9.74 28.47
C ASP A 20 11.17 8.71 27.34
N PRO A 21 12.18 7.94 26.90
CA PRO A 21 12.01 6.93 25.85
C PRO A 21 10.97 5.85 26.22
N TRP A 22 10.83 5.48 27.50
CA TRP A 22 9.89 4.44 27.92
C TRP A 22 8.43 4.91 27.81
N MET A 23 8.15 6.13 28.27
CA MET A 23 6.88 6.83 28.03
C MET A 23 6.59 6.94 26.53
N LEU A 24 7.55 7.35 25.71
CA LEU A 24 7.36 7.49 24.26
C LEU A 24 7.01 6.15 23.59
N ARG A 25 7.68 5.06 23.97
CA ARG A 25 7.38 3.70 23.51
C ARG A 25 5.95 3.28 23.84
N LYS A 26 5.52 3.56 25.08
CA LYS A 26 4.21 3.17 25.61
C LYS A 26 3.05 3.99 25.02
N THR A 27 3.32 5.26 24.72
CA THR A 27 2.29 6.24 24.29
C THR A 27 2.16 6.32 22.77
N PHE A 28 3.25 6.11 22.03
CA PHE A 28 3.30 6.25 20.58
C PHE A 28 3.71 4.95 19.90
N SER A 29 5.01 4.67 19.86
CA SER A 29 5.58 3.50 19.17
C SER A 29 7.07 3.34 19.48
N VAL A 30 7.59 2.15 19.18
CA VAL A 30 9.04 1.86 19.19
C VAL A 30 9.80 2.77 18.22
N VAL A 31 9.18 3.22 17.14
CA VAL A 31 9.82 4.12 16.16
C VAL A 31 10.12 5.47 16.81
N ILE A 32 9.15 6.06 17.53
CA ILE A 32 9.35 7.35 18.20
C ILE A 32 10.33 7.25 19.37
N GLU A 33 10.32 6.14 20.12
CA GLU A 33 11.36 5.85 21.11
C GLU A 33 12.75 5.87 20.45
N LYS A 34 12.94 5.13 19.35
CA LYS A 34 14.23 5.07 18.65
C LYS A 34 14.65 6.43 18.11
N THR A 35 13.75 7.18 17.48
CA THR A 35 14.03 8.54 16.99
C THR A 35 14.44 9.49 18.12
N ALA A 36 13.80 9.43 19.30
CA ALA A 36 14.22 10.21 20.45
C ALA A 36 15.63 9.85 20.94
N ARG A 37 15.94 8.55 21.04
CA ARG A 37 17.28 8.06 21.41
C ARG A 37 18.36 8.48 20.40
N GLU A 38 18.05 8.49 19.10
CA GLU A 38 18.96 8.95 18.04
C GLU A 38 19.22 10.44 18.08
N LEU A 39 18.18 11.24 18.31
CA LEU A 39 18.33 12.69 18.53
C LEU A 39 19.13 13.00 19.81
N ALA A 40 19.13 12.09 20.78
CA ALA A 40 20.00 12.11 21.97
C ALA A 40 21.39 11.49 21.75
N GLY A 41 21.75 11.11 20.51
CA GLY A 41 23.08 10.60 20.15
C GLY A 41 23.28 9.08 20.27
N THR A 42 22.24 8.31 20.58
CA THR A 42 22.30 6.84 20.60
C THR A 42 21.82 6.27 19.26
N ALA A 43 22.73 5.77 18.41
CA ALA A 43 22.35 5.10 17.17
C ALA A 43 21.40 3.91 17.45
N CYS A 44 20.20 3.91 16.85
CA CYS A 44 19.15 2.91 17.11
C CYS A 44 18.61 2.24 15.83
N LEU A 45 18.86 2.85 14.68
CA LEU A 45 18.65 2.33 13.34
C LEU A 45 20.04 2.12 12.72
N GLU A 46 20.33 0.90 12.30
CA GLU A 46 21.46 0.66 11.41
C GLU A 46 21.09 1.16 10.01
N LEU A 47 22.07 1.72 9.29
CA LEU A 47 21.91 2.05 7.89
C LEU A 47 22.07 0.76 7.09
N ASP A 48 20.96 0.06 6.84
CA ASP A 48 20.93 -1.10 5.94
C ASP A 48 21.48 -0.69 4.56
N GLU A 49 22.69 -1.15 4.22
CA GLU A 49 23.33 -0.84 2.92
C GLU A 49 22.58 -1.43 1.72
N VAL A 50 21.74 -2.44 1.95
CA VAL A 50 20.95 -3.14 0.93
C VAL A 50 19.50 -3.27 1.39
N GLU A 51 18.59 -2.54 0.74
CA GLU A 51 17.14 -2.67 0.97
C GLU A 51 16.70 -4.12 0.70
N PRO A 52 16.12 -4.85 1.67
CA PRO A 52 15.80 -6.26 1.50
C PRO A 52 14.75 -6.49 0.40
N PRO A 53 14.73 -7.68 -0.25
CA PRO A 53 13.79 -7.97 -1.33
C PRO A 53 12.34 -7.74 -0.89
N ARG A 54 11.59 -6.96 -1.68
CA ARG A 54 10.21 -6.60 -1.33
C ARG A 54 9.34 -7.84 -1.26
N GLN A 55 8.70 -8.04 -0.12
CA GLN A 55 7.79 -9.17 0.11
C GLN A 55 6.45 -9.00 -0.64
N GLU A 56 6.08 -7.76 -0.96
CA GLU A 56 4.91 -7.43 -1.77
C GLU A 56 5.27 -6.41 -2.87
N ILE A 57 4.69 -6.58 -4.06
CA ILE A 57 4.84 -5.66 -5.17
C ILE A 57 3.47 -5.09 -5.53
N CYS A 58 3.27 -3.82 -5.18
CA CYS A 58 2.02 -3.11 -5.46
C CYS A 58 2.14 -2.20 -6.69
N CYS A 59 1.12 -2.24 -7.54
CA CYS A 59 0.85 -1.33 -8.64
C CYS A 59 -0.56 -0.74 -8.47
N SER A 60 -0.63 0.47 -7.91
CA SER A 60 -1.90 1.16 -7.68
C SER A 60 -1.97 2.53 -8.36
N ARG A 61 -3.15 2.88 -8.87
CA ARG A 61 -3.47 4.19 -9.48
C ARG A 61 -4.91 4.58 -9.16
N MET A 62 -5.18 5.88 -9.16
CA MET A 62 -6.54 6.43 -9.18
C MET A 62 -6.94 6.72 -10.63
N PHE A 63 -8.22 6.53 -10.96
CA PHE A 63 -8.76 6.93 -12.25
C PHE A 63 -9.06 8.44 -12.25
N GLY A 64 -8.52 9.18 -13.24
CA GLY A 64 -8.71 10.64 -13.34
C GLY A 64 -10.14 11.07 -13.71
N LYS A 65 -10.97 10.15 -14.21
CA LYS A 65 -12.40 10.33 -14.43
C LYS A 65 -13.16 9.11 -13.91
N ARG A 66 -14.45 9.26 -13.61
CA ARG A 66 -15.32 8.14 -13.23
C ARG A 66 -15.45 7.19 -14.43
N LEU A 67 -15.14 5.91 -14.22
CA LEU A 67 -15.39 4.84 -15.18
C LEU A 67 -16.73 4.19 -14.80
N THR A 68 -17.61 4.02 -15.78
CA THR A 68 -18.93 3.37 -15.63
C THR A 68 -19.00 2.00 -16.32
N GLU A 69 -17.93 1.63 -17.03
CA GLU A 69 -17.88 0.48 -17.94
C GLU A 69 -16.73 -0.46 -17.58
N LEU A 70 -16.94 -1.76 -17.80
CA LEU A 70 -15.99 -2.80 -17.46
C LEU A 70 -14.76 -2.85 -18.40
N GLY A 71 -14.89 -2.37 -19.65
CA GLY A 71 -13.81 -2.37 -20.64
C GLY A 71 -12.55 -1.59 -20.18
N PRO A 72 -12.66 -0.28 -19.91
CA PRO A 72 -11.54 0.52 -19.41
C PRO A 72 -10.94 0.00 -18.09
N ILE A 73 -11.76 -0.63 -17.23
CA ILE A 73 -11.28 -1.26 -15.99
C ILE A 73 -10.43 -2.50 -16.32
N LYS A 74 -10.84 -3.33 -17.29
CA LYS A 74 -10.06 -4.50 -17.74
C LYS A 74 -8.69 -4.11 -18.30
N GLU A 75 -8.64 -3.07 -19.12
CA GLU A 75 -7.39 -2.54 -19.70
C GLU A 75 -6.44 -2.00 -18.62
N ALA A 76 -6.97 -1.25 -17.65
CA ALA A 76 -6.19 -0.75 -16.52
C ALA A 76 -5.62 -1.89 -15.67
N VAL A 77 -6.42 -2.91 -15.37
CA VAL A 77 -5.96 -4.11 -14.63
C VAL A 77 -4.85 -4.84 -15.39
N ALA A 78 -5.02 -5.07 -16.69
CA ALA A 78 -3.99 -5.72 -17.51
C ALA A 78 -2.68 -4.91 -17.54
N THR A 79 -2.78 -3.59 -17.68
CA THR A 79 -1.63 -2.65 -17.66
C THR A 79 -0.89 -2.67 -16.32
N TYR A 80 -1.61 -2.70 -15.19
CA TYR A 80 -0.99 -2.69 -13.87
C TYR A 80 -0.39 -4.07 -13.52
N MET A 81 -0.99 -5.17 -14.01
CA MET A 81 -0.45 -6.52 -13.89
C MET A 81 0.88 -6.66 -14.66
N MET A 82 0.97 -6.08 -15.85
CA MET A 82 2.20 -6.03 -16.64
C MET A 82 3.31 -5.30 -15.87
N ARG A 83 3.04 -4.10 -15.35
CA ARG A 83 3.99 -3.32 -14.54
C ARG A 83 4.38 -4.00 -13.21
N ALA A 84 3.46 -4.72 -12.57
CA ALA A 84 3.77 -5.52 -11.39
C ALA A 84 4.72 -6.67 -11.73
N SER A 85 4.49 -7.32 -12.88
CA SER A 85 5.34 -8.40 -13.39
C SER A 85 6.73 -7.91 -13.82
N GLU A 86 6.85 -6.71 -14.39
CA GLU A 86 8.15 -6.07 -14.69
C GLU A 86 8.99 -5.88 -13.42
N LYS A 87 8.39 -5.31 -12.35
CA LYS A 87 9.05 -5.16 -11.04
C LYS A 87 9.42 -6.51 -10.43
N LEU A 88 8.54 -7.51 -10.53
CA LEU A 88 8.75 -8.85 -10.00
C LEU A 88 9.95 -9.55 -10.67
N ARG A 89 10.06 -9.45 -12.00
CA ARG A 89 11.22 -9.93 -12.77
C ARG A 89 12.49 -9.16 -12.45
N ALA A 90 12.43 -7.84 -12.32
CA ALA A 90 13.59 -7.00 -11.99
C ALA A 90 14.19 -7.35 -10.61
N GLN A 91 13.35 -7.80 -9.67
CA GLN A 91 13.76 -8.31 -8.36
C GLN A 91 14.20 -9.79 -8.38
N GLY A 92 14.16 -10.47 -9.53
CA GLY A 92 14.40 -11.92 -9.63
C GLY A 92 13.38 -12.78 -8.85
N SER A 93 12.22 -12.21 -8.51
CA SER A 93 11.25 -12.80 -7.60
C SER A 93 10.09 -13.48 -8.34
N VAL A 94 9.28 -14.25 -7.60
CA VAL A 94 8.08 -14.93 -8.08
C VAL A 94 6.96 -14.79 -7.07
N CYS A 95 5.70 -14.83 -7.50
CA CYS A 95 4.54 -14.76 -6.60
C CYS A 95 3.64 -16.00 -6.71
N LYS A 96 2.94 -16.30 -5.60
CA LYS A 96 1.89 -17.34 -5.51
C LYS A 96 0.49 -16.77 -5.31
N LYS A 97 0.37 -15.48 -4.96
CA LYS A 97 -0.88 -14.78 -4.66
C LYS A 97 -0.90 -13.44 -5.40
N ILE A 98 -2.05 -13.09 -5.96
CA ILE A 98 -2.29 -11.85 -6.68
C ILE A 98 -3.61 -11.27 -6.17
N ARG A 99 -3.62 -10.01 -5.69
CA ARG A 99 -4.82 -9.35 -5.18
C ARG A 99 -5.20 -8.18 -6.07
N VAL A 100 -6.29 -8.31 -6.83
CA VAL A 100 -6.87 -7.16 -7.55
C VAL A 100 -7.93 -6.54 -6.67
N SER A 101 -7.77 -5.28 -6.30
CA SER A 101 -8.69 -4.55 -5.41
C SER A 101 -9.10 -3.21 -5.99
N ILE A 102 -10.37 -2.83 -5.78
CA ILE A 102 -10.97 -1.63 -6.35
C ILE A 102 -11.82 -0.90 -5.33
N ARG A 103 -11.81 0.43 -5.38
CA ARG A 103 -12.46 1.27 -4.37
C ARG A 103 -12.86 2.64 -4.93
N THR A 104 -13.97 3.21 -4.46
CA THR A 104 -14.34 4.60 -4.73
C THR A 104 -13.61 5.60 -3.80
N GLY A 105 -13.70 6.89 -4.11
CA GLY A 105 -13.00 7.96 -3.41
C GLY A 105 -13.40 8.06 -1.94
N MET A 106 -12.42 8.30 -1.07
CA MET A 106 -12.67 8.49 0.38
C MET A 106 -13.20 9.89 0.72
N PHE A 107 -12.94 10.86 -0.15
CA PHE A 107 -12.97 12.29 0.18
C PHE A 107 -14.24 13.01 -0.28
N ASN A 108 -15.10 12.37 -1.07
CA ASN A 108 -16.42 12.89 -1.37
C ASN A 108 -17.44 12.29 -0.37
N PRO A 109 -18.04 13.07 0.55
CA PRO A 109 -19.02 12.55 1.50
C PRO A 109 -20.36 12.20 0.84
N ASP A 110 -20.69 12.83 -0.30
CA ASP A 110 -21.97 12.67 -1.00
C ASP A 110 -22.00 11.45 -1.93
N GLU A 111 -20.87 10.73 -2.06
CA GLU A 111 -20.77 9.54 -2.90
C GLU A 111 -20.83 8.23 -2.09
N ALA A 112 -21.53 7.25 -2.68
CA ALA A 112 -21.56 5.88 -2.16
C ALA A 112 -20.14 5.28 -2.10
N LYS A 113 -19.71 4.95 -0.89
CA LYS A 113 -18.42 4.31 -0.62
C LYS A 113 -18.50 2.83 -0.98
N TYR A 114 -17.70 2.41 -1.95
CA TYR A 114 -17.60 1.04 -2.43
C TYR A 114 -16.16 0.57 -2.33
N ALA A 115 -15.95 -0.66 -1.86
CA ALA A 115 -14.65 -1.32 -1.83
C ALA A 115 -14.87 -2.82 -2.09
N ASN A 116 -14.06 -3.41 -2.96
CA ASN A 116 -14.12 -4.85 -3.26
C ASN A 116 -12.75 -5.35 -3.74
N GLY A 117 -12.52 -6.66 -3.74
CA GLY A 117 -11.30 -7.23 -4.28
C GLY A 117 -11.33 -8.75 -4.43
N ALA A 118 -10.63 -9.23 -5.45
CA ALA A 118 -10.41 -10.64 -5.72
C ALA A 118 -8.98 -11.02 -5.32
N LEU A 119 -8.83 -12.17 -4.65
CA LEU A 119 -7.53 -12.79 -4.39
C LEU A 119 -7.43 -14.07 -5.23
N VAL A 120 -6.46 -14.12 -6.13
CA VAL A 120 -6.19 -15.29 -6.98
C VAL A 120 -4.92 -15.96 -6.47
N HIS A 121 -5.01 -17.27 -6.21
CA HIS A 121 -3.87 -18.11 -5.88
C HIS A 121 -3.40 -18.84 -7.14
N SER A 122 -2.08 -18.85 -7.38
CA SER A 122 -1.46 -19.65 -8.42
C SER A 122 -0.84 -20.90 -7.79
N ASN A 123 -1.14 -22.07 -8.37
CA ASN A 123 -0.58 -23.35 -7.92
C ASN A 123 0.92 -23.48 -8.25
N LEU A 124 1.45 -22.60 -9.11
CA LEU A 124 2.86 -22.52 -9.48
C LEU A 124 3.40 -21.09 -9.25
N PRO A 125 4.65 -20.91 -8.80
CA PRO A 125 5.26 -19.59 -8.73
C PRO A 125 5.40 -18.98 -10.13
N VAL A 126 4.89 -17.77 -10.33
CA VAL A 126 4.80 -17.09 -11.64
C VAL A 126 5.32 -15.65 -11.59
N ALA A 127 5.68 -15.10 -12.77
CA ALA A 127 6.57 -13.94 -12.89
C ALA A 127 6.06 -12.63 -13.57
N ILE A 128 4.95 -12.47 -14.30
CA ILE A 128 3.87 -13.34 -14.76
C ILE A 128 3.59 -13.00 -16.24
N ALA A 129 3.24 -13.98 -17.07
CA ALA A 129 2.43 -13.82 -18.30
C ALA A 129 2.03 -15.24 -18.80
N PRO A 130 0.89 -15.43 -19.50
CA PRO A 130 -0.07 -14.44 -19.98
C PRO A 130 -1.46 -14.49 -19.30
N ILE A 131 -2.03 -13.31 -19.10
CA ILE A 131 -3.45 -12.84 -19.18
C ILE A 131 -4.65 -13.80 -18.98
N ARG A 132 -4.60 -15.09 -19.37
CA ARG A 132 -5.76 -16.01 -19.41
C ARG A 132 -6.48 -16.20 -18.07
N GLY A 133 -5.78 -16.12 -16.93
CA GLY A 133 -6.38 -16.30 -15.59
C GLY A 133 -7.21 -15.10 -15.08
N LEU A 134 -7.08 -13.91 -15.69
CA LEU A 134 -7.69 -12.69 -15.15
C LEU A 134 -9.22 -12.64 -15.28
N SER A 135 -9.82 -13.47 -16.14
CA SER A 135 -11.27 -13.63 -16.25
C SER A 135 -11.94 -13.92 -14.89
N ALA A 136 -11.32 -14.76 -14.06
CA ALA A 136 -11.84 -15.12 -12.75
C ALA A 136 -11.93 -13.92 -11.78
N ALA A 137 -10.96 -12.99 -11.84
CA ALA A 137 -10.97 -11.79 -11.00
C ALA A 137 -12.10 -10.81 -11.39
N PHE A 138 -12.56 -10.81 -12.64
CA PHE A 138 -13.67 -9.96 -13.09
C PHE A 138 -15.06 -10.48 -12.69
N HIS A 139 -15.19 -11.74 -12.28
CA HIS A 139 -16.47 -12.29 -11.82
C HIS A 139 -16.96 -11.64 -10.51
N VAL A 140 -16.09 -10.92 -9.81
CA VAL A 140 -16.36 -10.15 -8.60
C VAL A 140 -17.14 -8.83 -8.87
N ALA A 141 -17.31 -8.45 -10.14
CA ALA A 141 -17.98 -7.21 -10.57
C ALA A 141 -19.47 -7.41 -10.99
N GLY A 142 -20.22 -8.22 -10.25
CA GLY A 142 -21.67 -8.46 -10.47
C GLY A 142 -22.60 -7.27 -10.17
N HIS A 143 -22.07 -6.05 -10.03
CA HIS A 143 -22.82 -4.81 -9.83
C HIS A 143 -22.25 -3.72 -10.75
N ARG A 144 -23.15 -2.87 -11.29
CA ARG A 144 -22.82 -1.82 -12.26
C ARG A 144 -21.59 -1.02 -11.79
N PRO A 145 -20.45 -1.06 -12.53
CA PRO A 145 -19.19 -0.57 -12.01
C PRO A 145 -19.12 0.96 -12.11
N GLN A 146 -19.74 1.68 -11.18
CA GLN A 146 -19.57 3.12 -11.02
C GLN A 146 -18.29 3.40 -10.21
N MET A 147 -17.19 3.70 -10.89
CA MET A 147 -15.87 3.69 -10.28
C MET A 147 -15.15 5.03 -10.41
N HIS A 148 -15.01 5.73 -9.29
CA HIS A 148 -14.14 6.89 -9.14
C HIS A 148 -13.20 6.66 -7.96
N GLY A 149 -12.01 6.10 -8.18
CA GLY A 149 -11.07 5.83 -7.09
C GLY A 149 -9.91 4.91 -7.45
N ARG A 150 -9.36 4.19 -6.44
CA ARG A 150 -8.08 3.48 -6.52
C ARG A 150 -8.26 2.02 -6.91
N LEU A 151 -7.59 1.61 -7.98
CA LEU A 151 -7.30 0.21 -8.31
C LEU A 151 -5.88 -0.11 -7.81
N ALA A 152 -5.71 -1.24 -7.13
CA ALA A 152 -4.42 -1.78 -6.72
C ALA A 152 -4.31 -3.27 -7.06
N ILE A 153 -3.14 -3.66 -7.59
CA ILE A 153 -2.70 -5.03 -7.87
C ILE A 153 -1.42 -5.29 -7.10
#